data_AF-A0A2S6UFH3-F1
#
_entry.id   AF-A0A2S6UFH3-F1
#
_cell.length_a   1.000
_cell.length_b   1.000
_cell.length_c   1.000
_cell.angle_alpha   90.00
_cell.angle_beta   90.00
_cell.angle_gamma   90.00
#
_symmetry.space_group_name_H-M   'P 1'
#
loop_
_entity.id
_entity.type
_entity.pdbx_description
1 polymer ?
#
loop_
_entity_poly.entity_id
_entity_poly.type
_entity_poly.pdbx_seq_one_letter_code
_entity_poly.pdbx_strand_id
1 'polypeptide(L)'
;MICHTIFEEGDHCWLAFGQDSEKPVSLVDTNQIVILSGDSATLLDPGGLEIFPSFLSALTERVAIDKIDHIFFSHQDPDISSSLPLWRQVCKPGINFYVSELWTKFLTHFDAGAAFTPIPDKGMDLTVGDGLSLQLIPAHYLHSPGNFSVYDPIARILFSGEIGTALMPPGAANGFNVTNFDKHIQFMEGFHQRWMAARQARDAWIASVVPMEIDALVPQHGLIFKGETVQGFLDWFSALDIGNGVEAIYVGAARPAASAPVLAQDSVDIFSEVLGEGVKDGMPRGEPEPGKEYRLVTRSDFDGLVCAVLLEELDMIDDILFVHPNDMQEGRVDITDNDITTNLPYVPGCHLAFDHHLSEIRRLDKKYDNHINIPEAPSAARVVYEYYDGLQGFPNVSPDLMEAVDKGDSAQFSMEEVLNPTGWPLLNFIMDPRTGLGRFRGFRIPNYELMMELIELCRHKDIQEILEEPDFKERVELYLEQAEPFKDQIQRCSTVHGKIVVFNLLEEDIIYVGNRFMIYALFPHCNISIHEMWGRDKQNVVFAVGKSIFDKSSRTNVGELMLQYGGGGHSAAGTCHSESILAETVKTALIHKINEDSELFLPG
;
A
#
# COMPACT_ATOMS: atom_id res chain seq x y z
N MET A 1 -8.66 -9.14 -26.49
CA MET A 1 -7.27 -8.93 -26.98
C MET A 1 -7.18 -9.06 -28.50
N ILE A 2 -6.45 -8.18 -29.18
CA ILE A 2 -6.27 -8.17 -30.65
C ILE A 2 -5.03 -8.99 -31.03
N CYS A 3 -5.11 -9.76 -32.13
CA CYS A 3 -3.97 -10.45 -32.72
C CYS A 3 -3.49 -9.74 -34.00
N HIS A 4 -2.20 -9.44 -34.09
CA HIS A 4 -1.53 -8.81 -35.22
C HIS A 4 -0.40 -9.69 -35.77
N THR A 5 -0.41 -9.99 -37.07
CA THR A 5 0.69 -10.70 -37.72
C THR A 5 1.83 -9.73 -38.04
N ILE A 6 2.99 -9.92 -37.42
CA ILE A 6 4.20 -9.11 -37.63
C ILE A 6 4.95 -9.57 -38.88
N PHE A 7 5.09 -10.89 -39.05
CA PHE A 7 5.78 -11.59 -40.13
C PHE A 7 5.14 -12.94 -40.39
N GLU A 8 5.11 -13.37 -41.65
CA GLU A 8 4.61 -14.69 -42.07
C GLU A 8 5.30 -15.10 -43.37
N GLU A 9 6.05 -16.20 -43.32
CA GLU A 9 6.63 -16.86 -44.49
C GLU A 9 6.54 -18.38 -44.32
N GLY A 10 5.67 -19.02 -45.11
CA GLY A 10 5.44 -20.46 -45.00
C GLY A 10 4.84 -20.84 -43.65
N ASP A 11 5.52 -21.69 -42.90
CA ASP A 11 5.17 -22.15 -41.55
C ASP A 11 5.85 -21.35 -40.44
N HIS A 12 6.64 -20.33 -40.79
CA HIS A 12 7.28 -19.43 -39.85
C HIS A 12 6.47 -18.13 -39.71
N CYS A 13 5.93 -17.87 -38.52
CA CYS A 13 5.09 -16.69 -38.28
C CYS A 13 5.38 -16.05 -36.93
N TRP A 14 5.37 -14.71 -36.90
CA TRP A 14 5.41 -13.90 -35.68
C TRP A 14 4.08 -13.20 -35.49
N LEU A 15 3.44 -13.43 -34.34
CA LEU A 15 2.17 -12.85 -33.94
C LEU A 15 2.37 -12.00 -32.68
N ALA A 16 1.75 -10.81 -32.65
CA ALA A 16 1.59 -10.01 -31.43
C ALA A 16 0.15 -10.08 -30.96
N PHE A 17 -0.05 -10.31 -29.66
CA PHE A 17 -1.34 -10.22 -29.00
C PHE A 17 -1.28 -9.08 -28.00
N GLY A 18 -2.23 -8.15 -28.05
CA GLY A 18 -2.23 -6.98 -27.16
C GLY A 18 -3.45 -6.10 -27.38
N GLN A 19 -3.39 -4.87 -26.85
CA GLN A 19 -4.48 -3.88 -26.94
C GLN A 19 -5.82 -4.45 -26.47
N ASP A 20 -5.85 -5.00 -25.25
CA ASP A 20 -7.05 -5.61 -24.69
C ASP A 20 -8.03 -4.53 -24.20
N SER A 21 -9.15 -4.35 -24.89
CA SER A 21 -10.15 -3.33 -24.56
C SER A 21 -10.89 -3.58 -23.25
N GLU A 22 -10.85 -4.81 -22.74
CA GLU A 22 -11.57 -5.23 -21.53
C GLU A 22 -10.70 -5.22 -20.27
N LYS A 23 -9.41 -4.91 -20.39
CA LYS A 23 -8.50 -4.89 -19.24
C LYS A 23 -8.87 -3.78 -18.23
N PRO A 24 -8.54 -3.94 -16.93
CA PRO A 24 -8.67 -2.86 -15.95
C PRO A 24 -7.81 -1.64 -16.32
N VAL A 25 -8.32 -0.43 -16.07
CA VAL A 25 -7.60 0.84 -16.35
C VAL A 25 -6.28 0.95 -15.58
N SER A 26 -6.20 0.33 -14.40
CA SER A 26 -5.00 0.29 -13.55
C SER A 26 -3.91 -0.66 -14.05
N LEU A 27 -4.21 -1.50 -15.05
CA LEU A 27 -3.27 -2.50 -15.56
C LEU A 27 -2.50 -1.93 -16.76
N VAL A 28 -1.17 -2.08 -16.75
CA VAL A 28 -0.31 -1.70 -17.87
C VAL A 28 -0.62 -2.55 -19.11
N ASP A 29 -0.63 -1.95 -20.29
CA ASP A 29 -0.78 -2.70 -21.56
C ASP A 29 0.49 -3.49 -21.86
N THR A 30 0.34 -4.76 -22.22
CA THR A 30 1.43 -5.66 -22.58
C THR A 30 1.17 -6.30 -23.95
N ASN A 31 2.24 -6.65 -24.64
CA ASN A 31 2.26 -7.40 -25.90
C ASN A 31 2.79 -8.80 -25.61
N GLN A 32 1.99 -9.83 -25.89
CA GLN A 32 2.42 -11.22 -25.84
C GLN A 32 2.80 -11.65 -27.25
N ILE A 33 4.04 -12.12 -27.41
CA ILE A 33 4.55 -12.49 -28.73
C ILE A 33 4.55 -14.00 -28.90
N VAL A 34 4.14 -14.47 -30.07
CA VAL A 34 4.09 -15.89 -30.41
C VAL A 34 4.82 -16.14 -31.71
N ILE A 35 5.78 -17.05 -31.67
CA ILE A 35 6.53 -17.52 -32.82
C ILE A 35 6.04 -18.92 -33.17
N LEU A 36 5.61 -19.10 -34.41
CA LEU A 36 5.26 -20.41 -34.97
C LEU A 36 6.37 -20.85 -35.90
N SER A 37 6.77 -22.12 -35.80
CA SER A 37 7.70 -22.76 -36.74
C SER A 37 7.31 -24.23 -36.88
N GLY A 38 6.79 -24.60 -38.06
CA GLY A 38 6.25 -25.93 -38.30
C GLY A 38 5.06 -26.23 -37.39
N ASP A 39 5.16 -27.31 -36.60
CA ASP A 39 4.16 -27.72 -35.62
C ASP A 39 4.43 -27.23 -34.18
N SER A 40 5.42 -26.35 -33.99
CA SER A 40 5.84 -25.83 -32.69
C SER A 40 5.50 -24.34 -32.53
N ALA A 41 5.14 -23.97 -31.30
CA ALA A 41 4.90 -22.59 -30.89
C ALA A 41 5.78 -22.21 -29.69
N THR A 42 6.37 -21.02 -29.78
CA THR A 42 7.14 -20.37 -28.72
C THR A 42 6.44 -19.11 -28.27
N LEU A 43 6.11 -19.01 -26.98
CA LEU A 43 5.60 -17.77 -26.39
C LEU A 43 6.76 -16.96 -25.81
N LEU A 44 6.80 -15.67 -26.10
CA LEU A 44 7.71 -14.71 -25.47
C LEU A 44 6.88 -13.79 -24.59
N ASP A 45 7.27 -13.69 -23.31
CA ASP A 45 6.64 -12.86 -22.28
C ASP A 45 5.10 -13.00 -22.28
N PRO A 46 4.57 -14.19 -21.92
CA PRO A 46 3.17 -14.53 -22.12
C PRO A 46 2.20 -13.83 -21.15
N GLY A 47 2.68 -12.88 -20.36
CA GLY A 47 1.83 -11.99 -19.58
C GLY A 47 1.66 -12.36 -18.11
N GLY A 48 1.03 -11.46 -17.36
CA GLY A 48 0.68 -11.67 -15.96
C GLY A 48 -0.65 -12.41 -15.75
N LEU A 49 -0.94 -12.75 -14.49
CA LEU A 49 -2.14 -13.51 -14.08
C LEU A 49 -3.45 -12.89 -14.60
N GLU A 50 -3.59 -11.57 -14.51
CA GLU A 50 -4.83 -10.85 -14.87
C GLU A 50 -5.17 -10.95 -16.37
N ILE A 51 -4.18 -10.96 -17.26
CA ILE A 51 -4.42 -11.03 -18.71
C ILE A 51 -4.48 -12.46 -19.25
N PHE A 52 -4.13 -13.46 -18.43
CA PHE A 52 -4.05 -14.86 -18.86
C PHE A 52 -5.36 -15.35 -19.52
N PRO A 53 -6.57 -15.12 -18.97
CA PRO A 53 -7.80 -15.60 -19.61
C PRO A 53 -8.02 -14.98 -20.99
N SER A 54 -7.85 -13.66 -21.12
CA SER A 54 -7.99 -12.92 -22.38
C SER A 54 -6.98 -13.38 -23.43
N PHE A 55 -5.72 -13.53 -23.02
CA PHE A 55 -4.66 -13.98 -23.92
C PHE A 55 -4.84 -15.44 -24.33
N LEU A 56 -5.16 -16.35 -23.40
CA LEU A 56 -5.43 -17.75 -23.70
C LEU A 56 -6.58 -17.90 -24.69
N SER A 57 -7.67 -17.15 -24.48
CA SER A 57 -8.81 -17.13 -25.39
C SER A 57 -8.38 -16.71 -26.80
N ALA A 58 -7.70 -15.57 -26.94
CA ALA A 58 -7.24 -15.08 -28.24
C ALA A 58 -6.21 -16.01 -28.91
N LEU A 59 -5.31 -16.60 -28.12
CA LEU A 59 -4.28 -17.52 -28.57
C LEU A 59 -4.90 -18.78 -29.19
N THR A 60 -5.89 -19.37 -28.52
CA THR A 60 -6.51 -20.64 -28.95
C THR A 60 -7.31 -20.53 -30.25
N GLU A 61 -7.66 -19.32 -30.69
CA GLU A 61 -8.22 -19.08 -32.02
C GLU A 61 -7.19 -19.25 -33.14
N ARG A 62 -5.89 -19.18 -32.83
CA ARG A 62 -4.79 -19.19 -33.81
C ARG A 62 -3.86 -20.38 -33.65
N VAL A 63 -3.61 -20.81 -32.41
CA VAL A 63 -2.61 -21.80 -32.05
C VAL A 63 -3.22 -22.79 -31.05
N ALA A 64 -3.17 -24.08 -31.38
CA ALA A 64 -3.60 -25.11 -30.44
C ALA A 64 -2.59 -25.22 -29.29
N ILE A 65 -3.08 -25.36 -28.05
CA ILE A 65 -2.25 -25.37 -26.82
C ILE A 65 -1.22 -26.51 -26.82
N ASP A 66 -1.54 -27.63 -27.46
CA ASP A 66 -0.64 -28.78 -27.59
C ASP A 66 0.57 -28.52 -28.49
N LYS A 67 0.56 -27.44 -29.29
CA LYS A 67 1.71 -27.00 -30.08
C LYS A 67 2.69 -26.13 -29.30
N ILE A 68 2.35 -25.67 -28.09
CA ILE A 68 3.24 -24.82 -27.29
C ILE A 68 4.33 -25.70 -26.67
N ASP A 69 5.57 -25.47 -27.08
CA ASP A 69 6.76 -26.24 -26.65
C ASP A 69 7.73 -25.41 -25.79
N HIS A 70 7.72 -24.10 -26.01
CA HIS A 70 8.68 -23.17 -25.41
C HIS A 70 7.95 -21.94 -24.87
N ILE A 71 8.29 -21.54 -23.65
CA ILE A 71 7.87 -20.27 -23.06
C ILE A 71 9.12 -19.57 -22.56
N PHE A 72 9.37 -18.38 -23.06
CA PHE A 72 10.52 -17.55 -22.70
C PHE A 72 10.04 -16.36 -21.87
N PHE A 73 10.77 -16.09 -20.79
CA PHE A 73 10.62 -14.90 -19.96
C PHE A 73 11.89 -14.05 -20.10
N SER A 74 11.74 -12.83 -20.63
CA SER A 74 12.84 -11.87 -20.77
C SER A 74 13.48 -11.57 -19.42
N HIS A 75 12.65 -11.39 -18.39
CA HIS A 75 13.03 -11.23 -17.00
C HIS A 75 11.89 -11.61 -16.03
N GLN A 76 12.05 -11.29 -14.75
CA GLN A 76 11.23 -11.81 -13.64
C GLN A 76 9.95 -11.03 -13.33
N ASP A 77 9.68 -9.92 -14.00
CA ASP A 77 8.63 -9.01 -13.53
C ASP A 77 7.23 -9.65 -13.58
N PRO A 78 6.29 -9.19 -12.73
CA PRO A 78 4.99 -9.85 -12.56
C PRO A 78 4.13 -9.85 -13.83
N ASP A 79 4.22 -8.81 -14.63
CA ASP A 79 3.50 -8.68 -15.90
C ASP A 79 4.03 -9.61 -17.01
N ILE A 80 5.16 -10.28 -16.78
CA ILE A 80 5.76 -11.28 -17.68
C ILE A 80 5.57 -12.70 -17.16
N SER A 81 5.81 -12.91 -15.86
CA SER A 81 6.05 -14.25 -15.30
C SER A 81 4.96 -14.73 -14.34
N SER A 82 4.08 -13.87 -13.83
CA SER A 82 3.13 -14.27 -12.78
C SER A 82 2.07 -15.28 -13.24
N SER A 83 1.83 -15.41 -14.55
CA SER A 83 0.94 -16.44 -15.12
C SER A 83 1.59 -17.82 -15.30
N LEU A 84 2.88 -17.98 -14.94
CA LEU A 84 3.63 -19.24 -15.04
C LEU A 84 2.85 -20.48 -14.53
N PRO A 85 2.18 -20.44 -13.35
CA PRO A 85 1.48 -21.62 -12.84
C PRO A 85 0.34 -22.06 -13.75
N LEU A 86 -0.35 -21.10 -14.39
CA LEU A 86 -1.46 -21.37 -15.29
C LEU A 86 -0.97 -21.95 -16.61
N TRP A 87 0.13 -21.41 -17.16
CA TRP A 87 0.76 -21.99 -18.35
C TRP A 87 1.20 -23.43 -18.14
N ARG A 88 1.79 -23.75 -16.98
CA ARG A 88 2.16 -25.14 -16.66
C ARG A 88 0.94 -26.07 -16.54
N GLN A 89 -0.21 -25.55 -16.12
CA GLN A 89 -1.45 -26.32 -16.02
C GLN A 89 -2.10 -26.60 -17.38
N VAL A 90 -2.10 -25.62 -18.29
CA VAL A 90 -2.78 -25.76 -19.59
C VAL A 90 -1.88 -26.41 -20.65
N CYS A 91 -0.57 -26.18 -20.61
CA CYS A 91 0.37 -26.75 -21.57
C CYS A 91 0.63 -28.25 -21.30
N LYS A 92 1.07 -28.95 -22.35
CA LYS A 92 1.42 -30.37 -22.25
C LYS A 92 2.61 -30.61 -21.30
N PRO A 93 2.72 -31.81 -20.69
CA PRO A 93 3.92 -32.20 -19.95
C PRO A 93 5.17 -32.10 -20.82
N GLY A 94 6.26 -31.57 -20.27
CA GLY A 94 7.53 -31.38 -20.99
C GLY A 94 7.69 -30.03 -21.67
N ILE A 95 6.79 -29.07 -21.42
CA ILE A 95 6.98 -27.66 -21.78
C ILE A 95 8.31 -27.13 -21.22
N ASN A 96 9.04 -26.34 -22.03
CA ASN A 96 10.31 -25.74 -21.61
C ASN A 96 10.12 -24.27 -21.25
N PHE A 97 10.42 -23.92 -19.99
CA PHE A 97 10.44 -22.54 -19.54
C PHE A 97 11.87 -21.99 -19.56
N TYR A 98 12.12 -20.89 -20.27
CA TYR A 98 13.43 -20.25 -20.37
C TYR A 98 13.42 -18.93 -19.61
N VAL A 99 14.42 -18.74 -18.76
CA VAL A 99 14.64 -17.50 -18.01
C VAL A 99 16.11 -17.39 -17.62
N SER A 100 16.59 -16.17 -17.36
CA SER A 100 17.90 -15.94 -16.76
C SER A 100 18.17 -16.89 -15.57
N GLU A 101 19.38 -17.45 -15.50
CA GLU A 101 19.78 -18.31 -14.39
C GLU A 101 19.56 -17.66 -13.01
N LEU A 102 19.68 -16.33 -12.94
CA LEU A 102 19.43 -15.52 -11.73
C LEU A 102 18.02 -15.75 -11.17
N TRP A 103 17.02 -15.90 -12.04
CA TRP A 103 15.60 -15.93 -11.65
C TRP A 103 15.02 -17.31 -11.49
N THR A 104 15.74 -18.36 -11.93
CA THR A 104 15.23 -19.74 -11.88
C THR A 104 14.69 -20.13 -10.50
N LYS A 105 15.38 -19.76 -9.41
CA LYS A 105 14.92 -20.02 -8.04
C LYS A 105 13.82 -19.04 -7.61
N PHE A 106 13.88 -17.79 -8.03
CA PHE A 106 12.88 -16.78 -7.65
C PHE A 106 11.52 -17.08 -8.25
N LEU A 107 11.46 -17.53 -9.51
CA LEU A 107 10.19 -17.89 -10.15
C LEU A 107 9.58 -19.19 -9.59
N THR A 108 10.34 -20.01 -8.86
CA THR A 108 9.74 -21.14 -8.11
C THR A 108 8.86 -20.69 -6.95
N HIS A 109 8.91 -19.42 -6.55
CA HIS A 109 7.91 -18.85 -5.62
C HIS A 109 6.53 -18.71 -6.27
N PHE A 110 6.44 -18.57 -7.60
CA PHE A 110 5.15 -18.66 -8.31
C PHE A 110 4.75 -20.12 -8.51
N ASP A 111 5.68 -20.97 -8.94
CA ASP A 111 5.41 -22.39 -9.15
C ASP A 111 6.61 -23.28 -8.81
N ALA A 112 6.56 -23.92 -7.64
CA ALA A 112 7.60 -24.84 -7.18
C ALA A 112 7.78 -26.09 -8.08
N GLY A 113 6.79 -26.40 -8.91
CA GLY A 113 6.83 -27.51 -9.87
C GLY A 113 7.36 -27.10 -11.25
N ALA A 114 7.65 -25.82 -11.51
CA ALA A 114 8.21 -25.38 -12.77
C ALA A 114 9.68 -25.80 -12.89
N ALA A 115 9.99 -26.47 -14.00
CA ALA A 115 11.37 -26.79 -14.39
C ALA A 115 11.83 -25.77 -15.43
N PHE A 116 12.86 -25.00 -15.09
CA PHE A 116 13.43 -23.99 -15.97
C PHE A 116 14.66 -24.53 -16.71
N THR A 117 14.80 -24.12 -17.96
CA THR A 117 16.07 -24.14 -18.69
C THR A 117 16.78 -22.80 -18.44
N PRO A 118 17.84 -22.77 -17.61
CA PRO A 118 18.52 -21.53 -17.27
C PRO A 118 19.24 -20.95 -18.50
N ILE A 119 19.04 -19.66 -18.74
CA ILE A 119 19.79 -18.90 -19.73
C ILE A 119 21.06 -18.35 -19.05
N PRO A 120 22.26 -18.67 -19.52
CA PRO A 120 23.50 -18.12 -18.96
C PRO A 120 23.63 -16.64 -19.34
N ASP A 121 24.33 -15.85 -18.53
CA ASP A 121 24.51 -14.39 -18.73
C ASP A 121 25.06 -13.99 -20.12
N LYS A 122 25.76 -14.89 -20.81
CA LYS A 122 26.27 -14.61 -22.17
C LYS A 122 25.23 -14.80 -23.27
N GLY A 123 24.02 -15.20 -22.93
CA GLY A 123 23.01 -15.61 -23.88
C GLY A 123 23.24 -17.02 -24.41
N MET A 124 22.33 -17.47 -25.27
CA MET A 124 22.42 -18.78 -25.92
C MET A 124 21.59 -18.78 -27.21
N ASP A 125 21.89 -19.73 -28.10
CA ASP A 125 21.01 -20.03 -29.23
C ASP A 125 19.93 -21.04 -28.77
N LEU A 126 18.68 -20.72 -29.07
CA LEU A 126 17.52 -21.56 -28.83
C LEU A 126 17.01 -22.12 -30.16
N THR A 127 17.09 -23.45 -30.32
CA THR A 127 16.46 -24.12 -31.46
C THR A 127 15.01 -24.46 -31.13
N VAL A 128 14.08 -24.01 -31.97
CA VAL A 128 12.63 -24.28 -31.85
C VAL A 128 12.08 -24.90 -33.14
N GLY A 129 10.97 -25.62 -33.03
CA GLY A 129 10.27 -26.21 -34.18
C GLY A 129 11.17 -27.02 -35.11
N ASP A 130 11.04 -26.79 -36.41
CA ASP A 130 11.77 -27.50 -37.48
C ASP A 130 13.23 -27.02 -37.66
N GLY A 131 13.84 -26.51 -36.60
CA GLY A 131 15.25 -26.10 -36.57
C GLY A 131 15.48 -24.59 -36.67
N LEU A 132 14.44 -23.77 -36.46
CA LEU A 132 14.59 -22.32 -36.36
C LEU A 132 15.48 -21.98 -35.16
N SER A 133 16.55 -21.22 -35.41
CA SER A 133 17.50 -20.80 -34.37
C SER A 133 17.25 -19.35 -33.98
N LEU A 134 16.80 -19.15 -32.75
CA LEU A 134 16.60 -17.86 -32.11
C LEU A 134 17.81 -17.52 -31.25
N GLN A 135 18.28 -16.29 -31.27
CA GLN A 135 19.42 -15.83 -30.48
C GLN A 135 18.93 -15.10 -29.23
N LEU A 136 19.23 -15.63 -28.04
CA LEU A 136 18.92 -14.95 -26.77
C LEU A 136 20.07 -14.00 -26.42
N ILE A 137 19.84 -12.70 -26.58
CA ILE A 137 20.87 -11.64 -26.48
C ILE A 137 20.84 -11.03 -25.08
N PRO A 138 21.99 -10.93 -24.37
CA PRO A 138 22.05 -10.27 -23.07
C PRO A 138 21.58 -8.82 -23.11
N ALA A 139 20.67 -8.46 -22.20
CA ALA A 139 20.10 -7.14 -22.02
C ALA A 139 20.06 -6.72 -20.54
N HIS A 140 21.00 -7.25 -19.74
CA HIS A 140 21.12 -7.02 -18.31
C HIS A 140 21.10 -5.53 -17.94
N TYR A 141 20.45 -5.20 -16.82
CA TYR A 141 20.24 -3.84 -16.29
C TYR A 141 19.40 -2.92 -17.17
N LEU A 142 18.68 -3.47 -18.16
CA LEU A 142 17.75 -2.74 -19.04
C LEU A 142 16.33 -3.32 -18.97
N HIS A 143 15.66 -3.33 -17.82
CA HIS A 143 16.07 -2.78 -16.52
C HIS A 143 16.50 -3.86 -15.51
N SER A 144 16.03 -5.10 -15.67
CA SER A 144 16.31 -6.19 -14.75
C SER A 144 17.78 -6.65 -14.81
N PRO A 145 18.43 -7.00 -13.68
CA PRO A 145 19.81 -7.49 -13.69
C PRO A 145 19.98 -8.81 -14.44
N GLY A 146 18.93 -9.63 -14.58
CA GLY A 146 18.92 -10.82 -15.43
C GLY A 146 17.89 -10.63 -16.55
N ASN A 147 18.30 -10.09 -17.69
CA ASN A 147 17.38 -9.72 -18.77
C ASN A 147 17.91 -10.11 -20.15
N PHE A 148 17.04 -10.54 -21.05
CA PHE A 148 17.38 -10.99 -22.40
C PHE A 148 16.41 -10.48 -23.47
N SER A 149 16.95 -10.14 -24.64
CA SER A 149 16.21 -9.94 -25.89
C SER A 149 16.24 -11.22 -26.73
N VAL A 150 15.33 -11.37 -27.68
CA VAL A 150 15.29 -12.51 -28.62
C VAL A 150 15.40 -12.00 -30.05
N TYR A 151 16.41 -12.46 -30.79
CA TYR A 151 16.58 -12.12 -32.20
C TYR A 151 16.37 -13.33 -33.10
N ASP A 152 15.58 -13.11 -34.14
CA ASP A 152 15.32 -14.07 -35.20
C ASP A 152 16.03 -13.63 -36.48
N PRO A 153 17.10 -14.34 -36.90
CA PRO A 153 17.87 -13.96 -38.07
C PRO A 153 17.15 -14.22 -39.41
N ILE A 154 16.11 -15.07 -39.42
CA ILE A 154 15.33 -15.38 -40.62
C ILE A 154 14.26 -14.31 -40.82
N ALA A 155 13.48 -14.02 -39.78
CA ALA A 155 12.45 -12.99 -39.82
C ALA A 155 13.02 -11.57 -39.73
N ARG A 156 14.29 -11.44 -39.29
CA ARG A 156 14.96 -10.15 -38.97
C ARG A 156 14.18 -9.34 -37.93
N ILE A 157 13.67 -10.04 -36.92
CA ILE A 157 12.88 -9.45 -35.84
C ILE A 157 13.67 -9.52 -34.54
N LEU A 158 13.75 -8.40 -33.84
CA LEU A 158 14.28 -8.30 -32.48
C LEU A 158 13.12 -8.08 -31.50
N PHE A 159 12.78 -9.09 -30.72
CA PHE A 159 11.98 -8.90 -29.51
C PHE A 159 12.88 -8.30 -28.43
N SER A 160 12.60 -7.06 -28.05
CA SER A 160 13.47 -6.26 -27.19
C SER A 160 13.04 -6.23 -25.72
N GLY A 161 11.94 -6.89 -25.36
CA GLY A 161 11.39 -6.85 -24.01
C GLY A 161 11.02 -5.42 -23.61
N GLU A 162 11.49 -4.97 -22.45
CA GLU A 162 11.25 -3.60 -21.95
C GLU A 162 11.97 -2.49 -22.74
N ILE A 163 12.94 -2.84 -23.57
CA ILE A 163 13.66 -1.87 -24.39
C ILE A 163 12.74 -1.48 -25.55
N GLY A 164 12.33 -0.22 -25.63
CA GLY A 164 11.31 0.25 -26.56
C GLY A 164 9.91 0.41 -25.93
N THR A 165 9.76 0.13 -24.63
CA THR A 165 8.49 0.31 -23.92
C THR A 165 7.92 1.72 -24.06
N ALA A 166 6.67 1.81 -24.47
CA ALA A 166 5.91 3.05 -24.55
C ALA A 166 4.63 2.98 -23.70
N LEU A 167 4.51 3.88 -22.72
CA LEU A 167 3.33 4.01 -21.86
C LEU A 167 2.31 4.94 -22.52
N MET A 168 1.49 4.38 -23.40
CA MET A 168 0.51 5.14 -24.17
C MET A 168 -0.81 5.32 -23.40
N PRO A 169 -1.46 6.50 -23.47
CA PRO A 169 -2.77 6.67 -22.86
C PRO A 169 -3.84 5.83 -23.57
N PRO A 170 -4.94 5.46 -22.88
CA PRO A 170 -6.02 4.69 -23.48
C PRO A 170 -6.53 5.31 -24.78
N GLY A 171 -6.67 4.49 -25.82
CA GLY A 171 -7.16 4.92 -27.14
C GLY A 171 -6.16 5.70 -28.00
N ALA A 172 -4.91 5.92 -27.55
CA ALA A 172 -3.89 6.60 -28.35
C ALA A 172 -3.24 5.70 -29.41
N ALA A 173 -3.32 4.38 -29.25
CA ALA A 173 -2.82 3.43 -30.24
C ALA A 173 -3.70 3.46 -31.50
N ASN A 174 -3.07 3.62 -32.65
CA ASN A 174 -3.72 3.51 -33.96
C ASN A 174 -3.04 2.38 -34.75
N GLY A 175 -3.43 1.14 -34.44
CA GLY A 175 -2.76 -0.07 -34.91
C GLY A 175 -1.57 -0.47 -34.04
N PHE A 176 -0.76 -1.40 -34.53
CA PHE A 176 0.36 -2.00 -33.78
C PHE A 176 1.72 -1.40 -34.11
N ASN A 177 1.83 -0.52 -35.10
CA ASN A 177 3.12 -0.03 -35.59
C ASN A 177 3.31 1.47 -35.29
N VAL A 178 4.54 1.85 -34.96
CA VAL A 178 4.95 3.26 -34.86
C VAL A 178 4.92 3.88 -36.26
N THR A 179 4.06 4.88 -36.45
CA THR A 179 3.93 5.61 -37.73
C THR A 179 4.68 6.93 -37.75
N ASN A 180 4.96 7.51 -36.58
CA ASN A 180 5.73 8.74 -36.43
C ASN A 180 6.61 8.63 -35.17
N PHE A 181 7.90 8.42 -35.38
CA PHE A 181 8.85 8.18 -34.29
C PHE A 181 8.99 9.39 -33.36
N ASP A 182 9.14 10.61 -33.91
CA ASP A 182 9.31 11.84 -33.12
C ASP A 182 8.15 12.06 -32.13
N LYS A 183 6.91 11.81 -32.57
CA LYS A 183 5.74 11.89 -31.69
C LYS A 183 5.68 10.73 -30.69
N HIS A 184 6.25 9.58 -31.02
CA HIS A 184 6.21 8.40 -30.16
C HIS A 184 7.17 8.52 -28.96
N ILE A 185 8.28 9.28 -29.10
CA ILE A 185 9.28 9.50 -28.04
C ILE A 185 8.64 9.91 -26.72
N GLN A 186 7.62 10.78 -26.73
CA GLN A 186 6.97 11.27 -25.51
C GLN A 186 6.38 10.17 -24.62
N PHE A 187 6.04 9.00 -25.20
CA PHE A 187 5.49 7.86 -24.46
C PHE A 187 6.58 6.92 -23.94
N MET A 188 7.80 7.02 -24.47
CA MET A 188 8.94 6.16 -24.12
C MET A 188 9.91 6.83 -23.16
N GLU A 189 10.14 8.14 -23.32
CA GLU A 189 11.25 8.86 -22.70
C GLU A 189 11.26 8.72 -21.17
N GLY A 190 10.17 9.06 -20.50
CA GLY A 190 10.11 8.98 -19.03
C GLY A 190 10.35 7.57 -18.49
N PHE A 191 9.82 6.54 -19.18
CA PHE A 191 10.06 5.15 -18.81
C PHE A 191 11.55 4.80 -18.92
N HIS A 192 12.16 5.04 -20.09
CA HIS A 192 13.55 4.68 -20.33
C HIS A 192 14.51 5.47 -19.43
N GLN A 193 14.25 6.75 -19.19
CA GLN A 193 15.06 7.58 -18.30
C GLN A 193 15.05 7.06 -16.86
N ARG A 194 13.91 6.54 -16.40
CA ARG A 194 13.71 6.11 -15.00
C ARG A 194 14.05 4.65 -14.73
N TRP A 195 13.72 3.75 -15.66
CA TRP A 195 13.82 2.31 -15.47
C TRP A 195 15.17 1.76 -15.91
N MET A 196 15.75 2.29 -17.00
CA MET A 196 17.04 1.78 -17.50
C MET A 196 18.16 2.20 -16.54
N ALA A 197 18.82 1.22 -15.92
CA ALA A 197 19.60 1.44 -14.71
C ALA A 197 21.01 1.97 -14.97
N ALA A 198 21.61 1.66 -16.13
CA ALA A 198 23.01 1.97 -16.40
C ALA A 198 23.28 2.29 -17.88
N ARG A 199 23.92 3.44 -18.13
CA ARG A 199 24.40 3.85 -19.48
C ARG A 199 25.35 2.82 -20.09
N GLN A 200 26.21 2.22 -19.26
CA GLN A 200 27.14 1.18 -19.70
C GLN A 200 26.41 -0.05 -20.26
N ALA A 201 25.29 -0.44 -19.64
CA ALA A 201 24.47 -1.55 -20.11
C ALA A 201 23.78 -1.21 -21.43
N ARG A 202 23.18 -0.01 -21.52
CA ARG A 202 22.57 0.53 -22.73
C ARG A 202 23.55 0.54 -23.89
N ASP A 203 24.75 1.07 -23.69
CA ASP A 203 25.78 1.17 -24.73
C ASP A 203 26.26 -0.21 -25.19
N ALA A 204 26.39 -1.15 -24.26
CA ALA A 204 26.76 -2.54 -24.58
C ALA A 204 25.67 -3.26 -25.39
N TRP A 205 24.39 -3.06 -25.03
CA TRP A 205 23.26 -3.62 -25.77
C TRP A 205 23.12 -2.99 -27.17
N ILE A 206 23.22 -1.66 -27.29
CA ILE A 206 23.25 -0.99 -28.60
C ILE A 206 24.38 -1.54 -29.47
N ALA A 207 25.59 -1.68 -28.91
CA ALA A 207 26.73 -2.22 -29.65
C ALA A 207 26.54 -3.68 -30.09
N SER A 208 25.73 -4.48 -29.38
CA SER A 208 25.45 -5.86 -29.77
C SER A 208 24.39 -5.96 -30.86
N VAL A 209 23.38 -5.08 -30.89
CA VAL A 209 22.26 -5.16 -31.84
C VAL A 209 22.47 -4.33 -33.11
N VAL A 210 23.24 -3.25 -33.08
CA VAL A 210 23.50 -2.40 -34.27
C VAL A 210 24.10 -3.17 -35.47
N PRO A 211 24.97 -4.18 -35.29
CA PRO A 211 25.47 -4.98 -36.41
C PRO A 211 24.45 -5.94 -37.04
N MET A 212 23.28 -6.12 -36.41
CA MET A 212 22.25 -7.06 -36.84
C MET A 212 21.34 -6.44 -37.91
N GLU A 213 20.79 -7.28 -38.80
CA GLU A 213 19.78 -6.84 -39.75
C GLU A 213 18.40 -6.90 -39.08
N ILE A 214 17.87 -5.76 -38.65
CA ILE A 214 16.60 -5.68 -37.90
C ILE A 214 15.55 -4.95 -38.75
N ASP A 215 14.61 -5.70 -39.32
CA ASP A 215 13.48 -5.17 -40.08
C ASP A 215 12.32 -4.74 -39.16
N ALA A 216 12.19 -5.38 -37.99
CA ALA A 216 11.27 -4.98 -36.93
C ALA A 216 11.84 -5.14 -35.52
N LEU A 217 11.58 -4.16 -34.66
CA LEU A 217 11.88 -4.20 -33.23
C LEU A 217 10.55 -4.20 -32.45
N VAL A 218 10.38 -5.19 -31.58
CA VAL A 218 9.11 -5.54 -30.94
C VAL A 218 9.27 -5.44 -29.42
N PRO A 219 8.77 -4.37 -28.79
CA PRO A 219 8.80 -4.24 -27.33
C PRO A 219 7.67 -5.04 -26.67
N GLN A 220 7.85 -5.37 -25.39
CA GLN A 220 6.82 -5.95 -24.54
C GLN A 220 5.67 -4.95 -24.36
N HIS A 221 5.95 -3.66 -24.17
CA HIS A 221 4.89 -2.66 -24.05
C HIS A 221 4.89 -1.66 -25.22
N GLY A 222 3.72 -1.26 -25.69
CA GLY A 222 3.57 -0.22 -26.69
C GLY A 222 3.55 -0.73 -28.13
N LEU A 223 4.13 0.03 -29.07
CA LEU A 223 4.02 -0.22 -30.51
C LEU A 223 5.31 -0.81 -31.11
N ILE A 224 5.16 -1.52 -32.21
CA ILE A 224 6.23 -2.16 -32.98
C ILE A 224 6.91 -1.14 -33.89
N PHE A 225 8.24 -1.14 -33.91
CA PHE A 225 9.05 -0.34 -34.83
C PHE A 225 9.32 -1.15 -36.09
N LYS A 226 9.13 -0.56 -37.27
CA LYS A 226 9.45 -1.18 -38.58
C LYS A 226 10.16 -0.22 -39.51
N GLY A 227 11.09 -0.73 -40.31
CA GLY A 227 11.83 0.08 -41.28
C GLY A 227 12.57 1.24 -40.60
N GLU A 228 12.39 2.46 -41.10
CA GLU A 228 13.14 3.65 -40.62
C GLU A 228 12.95 3.95 -39.12
N THR A 229 11.82 3.56 -38.52
CA THR A 229 11.60 3.80 -37.08
C THR A 229 12.49 2.92 -36.20
N VAL A 230 13.01 1.80 -36.71
CA VAL A 230 13.98 0.95 -35.98
C VAL A 230 15.29 1.72 -35.79
N GLN A 231 15.83 2.29 -36.88
CA GLN A 231 17.05 3.09 -36.79
C GLN A 231 16.82 4.35 -35.94
N GLY A 232 15.67 5.02 -36.11
CA GLY A 232 15.30 6.16 -35.27
C GLY A 232 15.30 5.82 -33.78
N PHE A 233 14.76 4.64 -33.40
CA PHE A 233 14.80 4.16 -32.03
C PHE A 233 16.22 3.90 -31.53
N LEU A 234 17.05 3.18 -32.29
CA LEU A 234 18.42 2.86 -31.88
C LEU A 234 19.27 4.13 -31.71
N ASP A 235 19.14 5.09 -32.64
CA ASP A 235 19.85 6.37 -32.57
C ASP A 235 19.41 7.16 -31.32
N TRP A 236 18.10 7.28 -31.09
CA TRP A 236 17.54 7.96 -29.92
C TRP A 236 17.97 7.30 -28.62
N PHE A 237 17.82 5.98 -28.51
CA PHE A 237 18.15 5.25 -27.28
C PHE A 237 19.64 5.35 -26.97
N SER A 238 20.52 5.30 -27.98
CA SER A 238 21.96 5.48 -27.80
C SER A 238 22.35 6.86 -27.24
N ALA A 239 21.53 7.88 -27.49
CA ALA A 239 21.76 9.25 -27.04
C ALA A 239 21.06 9.58 -25.70
N LEU A 240 20.04 8.80 -25.32
CA LEU A 240 19.16 9.12 -24.20
C LEU A 240 19.85 9.04 -22.83
N ASP A 241 19.84 10.13 -22.08
CA ASP A 241 20.25 10.12 -20.68
C ASP A 241 19.35 9.20 -19.84
N ILE A 242 19.92 8.22 -19.13
CA ILE A 242 19.16 7.25 -18.32
C ILE A 242 19.67 7.15 -16.88
N GLY A 243 18.89 6.52 -16.02
CA GLY A 243 19.19 6.32 -14.60
C GLY A 243 18.86 7.53 -13.73
N ASN A 244 17.94 8.42 -14.16
CA ASN A 244 17.63 9.66 -13.44
C ASN A 244 17.05 9.42 -12.03
N GLY A 245 16.56 8.20 -11.74
CA GLY A 245 16.11 7.81 -10.41
C GLY A 245 17.20 7.90 -9.33
N VAL A 246 18.48 7.88 -9.72
CA VAL A 246 19.61 8.06 -8.81
C VAL A 246 19.62 9.47 -8.18
N GLU A 247 19.14 10.49 -8.90
CA GLU A 247 19.08 11.87 -8.39
C GLU A 247 18.16 11.97 -7.17
N ALA A 248 17.03 11.25 -7.17
CA ALA A 248 16.11 11.19 -6.04
C ALA A 248 16.75 10.60 -4.77
N ILE A 249 17.73 9.70 -4.92
CA ILE A 249 18.48 9.12 -3.79
C ILE A 249 19.40 10.18 -3.17
N TYR A 250 20.06 11.00 -3.99
CA TYR A 250 20.93 12.07 -3.50
C TYR A 250 20.14 13.18 -2.78
N VAL A 251 18.96 13.54 -3.28
CA VAL A 251 18.08 14.53 -2.63
C VAL A 251 17.52 13.99 -1.30
N GLY A 252 17.20 12.68 -1.23
CA GLY A 252 16.76 12.03 0.01
C GLY A 252 17.87 11.79 1.06
N ALA A 253 19.15 11.78 0.64
CA ALA A 253 20.30 11.59 1.51
C ALA A 253 20.73 12.87 2.26
N ALA A 254 20.26 14.04 1.83
CA ALA A 254 20.41 15.31 2.56
C ALA A 254 19.36 15.42 3.70
N ARG A 255 19.30 14.42 4.58
CA ARG A 255 18.58 14.53 5.85
C ARG A 255 19.54 15.10 6.91
N PRO A 256 19.16 16.14 7.69
CA PRO A 256 19.93 16.51 8.87
C PRO A 256 19.97 15.32 9.84
N ALA A 257 21.12 15.08 10.47
CA ALA A 257 21.27 14.02 11.46
C ALA A 257 20.25 14.21 12.59
N ALA A 258 19.46 13.17 12.86
CA ALA A 258 18.52 13.14 13.98
C ALA A 258 19.28 13.30 15.31
N SER A 259 19.00 14.37 16.05
CA SER A 259 19.39 14.48 17.46
C SER A 259 18.47 13.62 18.32
N ALA A 260 19.06 12.88 19.26
CA ALA A 260 18.37 12.05 20.25
C ALA A 260 17.40 12.89 21.12
N PRO A 261 16.32 12.29 21.67
CA PRO A 261 15.34 13.02 22.45
C PRO A 261 15.92 13.39 23.83
N VAL A 262 15.81 14.66 24.17
CA VAL A 262 16.00 15.16 25.55
C VAL A 262 14.63 15.21 26.20
N LEU A 263 14.46 14.46 27.28
CA LEU A 263 13.37 14.66 28.22
C LEU A 263 13.62 15.96 28.98
N ALA A 264 12.75 16.95 28.83
CA ALA A 264 12.54 17.97 29.83
C ALA A 264 11.12 18.54 29.72
N GLN A 265 10.43 18.54 30.85
CA GLN A 265 9.20 19.26 31.12
C GLN A 265 9.47 20.76 31.00
N ASP A 266 8.70 21.42 30.13
CA ASP A 266 8.12 22.76 30.24
C ASP A 266 7.24 22.91 28.99
N SER A 267 6.07 23.55 29.10
CA SER A 267 5.16 23.75 27.97
C SER A 267 5.84 24.60 26.89
N VAL A 268 6.28 23.97 25.80
CA VAL A 268 6.90 24.64 24.65
C VAL A 268 5.83 24.90 23.60
N ASP A 269 5.74 26.16 23.15
CA ASP A 269 4.93 26.59 22.01
C ASP A 269 5.46 25.88 20.74
N ILE A 270 4.90 24.72 20.42
CA ILE A 270 5.31 23.85 19.29
C ILE A 270 5.29 24.62 17.96
N PHE A 271 4.40 25.60 17.82
CA PHE A 271 4.37 26.47 16.63
C PHE A 271 5.63 27.35 16.51
N SER A 272 6.18 27.82 17.63
CA SER A 272 7.39 28.65 17.63
C SER A 272 8.66 27.87 17.25
N GLU A 273 8.75 26.59 17.65
CA GLU A 273 9.90 25.72 17.32
C GLU A 273 9.87 25.19 15.89
N VAL A 274 8.68 24.88 15.35
CA VAL A 274 8.54 24.27 14.00
C VAL A 274 8.47 25.31 12.88
N LEU A 275 7.87 26.48 13.13
CA LEU A 275 7.64 27.49 12.09
C LEU A 275 8.59 28.70 12.18
N GLY A 276 9.32 28.86 13.29
CA GLY A 276 10.19 30.02 13.55
C GLY A 276 9.41 31.23 14.06
N GLU A 277 10.06 32.05 14.91
CA GLU A 277 9.49 33.30 15.43
C GLU A 277 9.05 34.22 14.27
N GLY A 278 7.74 34.43 14.13
CA GLY A 278 7.15 35.35 13.15
C GLY A 278 6.18 34.74 12.11
N VAL A 279 5.95 33.42 12.09
CA VAL A 279 4.98 32.81 11.15
C VAL A 279 3.51 32.88 11.64
N LYS A 280 3.29 33.17 12.93
CA LYS A 280 1.93 33.39 13.49
C LYS A 280 1.19 34.58 12.86
N ASP A 281 1.90 35.54 12.27
CA ASP A 281 1.32 36.75 11.65
C ASP A 281 0.81 36.56 10.21
N GLY A 282 0.93 35.34 9.64
CA GLY A 282 0.55 35.06 8.25
C GLY A 282 -0.35 33.85 8.02
N MET A 283 -0.66 33.05 9.04
CA MET A 283 -1.67 32.00 8.93
C MET A 283 -3.06 32.64 8.95
N PRO A 284 -4.05 32.15 8.17
CA PRO A 284 -5.41 32.62 8.29
C PRO A 284 -5.86 32.32 9.71
N ARG A 285 -5.84 33.34 10.56
CA ARG A 285 -6.50 33.28 11.85
C ARG A 285 -7.98 33.21 11.54
N GLY A 286 -8.53 32.00 11.54
CA GLY A 286 -9.95 31.81 11.78
C GLY A 286 -10.24 32.17 13.24
N GLU A 287 -9.92 33.42 13.62
CA GLU A 287 -10.31 33.96 14.92
C GLU A 287 -11.82 33.74 15.05
N PRO A 288 -12.32 33.26 16.21
CA PRO A 288 -13.75 33.07 16.42
C PRO A 288 -14.48 34.36 16.04
N GLU A 289 -15.19 34.34 14.90
CA GLU A 289 -15.95 35.50 14.45
C GLU A 289 -17.24 35.54 15.27
N PRO A 290 -17.51 36.61 16.04
CA PRO A 290 -18.68 36.64 16.91
C PRO A 290 -19.98 36.37 16.14
N GLY A 291 -20.66 35.27 16.48
CA GLY A 291 -21.93 34.86 15.90
C GLY A 291 -21.84 34.03 14.61
N LYS A 292 -20.66 33.50 14.28
CA LYS A 292 -20.48 32.55 13.18
C LYS A 292 -19.99 31.21 13.71
N GLU A 293 -20.86 30.21 13.59
CA GLU A 293 -20.61 28.83 14.01
C GLU A 293 -20.44 27.94 12.78
N TYR A 294 -19.71 26.84 12.95
CA TYR A 294 -19.36 25.88 11.91
C TYR A 294 -19.81 24.47 12.33
N ARG A 295 -19.93 23.58 11.35
CA ARG A 295 -20.10 22.16 11.63
C ARG A 295 -18.72 21.52 11.84
N LEU A 296 -18.51 20.83 12.96
CA LEU A 296 -17.34 20.00 13.19
C LEU A 296 -17.52 18.64 12.51
N VAL A 297 -16.57 18.24 11.66
CA VAL A 297 -16.47 16.89 11.11
C VAL A 297 -15.24 16.21 11.69
N THR A 298 -15.44 15.14 12.45
CA THR A 298 -14.34 14.50 13.20
C THR A 298 -14.53 12.98 13.33
N ARG A 299 -13.56 12.29 13.93
CA ARG A 299 -13.66 10.86 14.25
C ARG A 299 -14.44 10.65 15.53
N SER A 300 -15.16 9.53 15.62
CA SER A 300 -15.83 9.09 16.86
C SER A 300 -14.85 8.43 17.84
N ASP A 301 -13.78 9.13 18.21
CA ASP A 301 -12.81 8.71 19.21
C ASP A 301 -12.49 9.83 20.19
N PHE A 302 -11.62 9.54 21.16
CA PHE A 302 -11.33 10.46 22.26
C PHE A 302 -10.65 11.76 21.78
N ASP A 303 -9.86 11.71 20.71
CA ASP A 303 -9.23 12.90 20.11
C ASP A 303 -10.27 13.80 19.44
N GLY A 304 -11.15 13.22 18.63
CA GLY A 304 -12.25 13.98 18.03
C GLY A 304 -13.21 14.57 19.06
N LEU A 305 -13.42 13.88 20.18
CA LEU A 305 -14.21 14.39 21.30
C LEU A 305 -13.58 15.60 21.98
N VAL A 306 -12.28 15.55 22.29
CA VAL A 306 -11.62 16.70 22.92
C VAL A 306 -11.51 17.87 21.93
N CYS A 307 -11.35 17.61 20.63
CA CYS A 307 -11.47 18.66 19.62
C CYS A 307 -12.84 19.37 19.68
N ALA A 308 -13.93 18.62 19.87
CA ALA A 308 -15.26 19.21 20.04
C ALA A 308 -15.37 20.05 21.32
N VAL A 309 -14.85 19.55 22.45
CA VAL A 309 -14.79 20.30 23.72
C VAL A 309 -14.08 21.64 23.55
N LEU A 310 -12.92 21.65 22.88
CA LEU A 310 -12.15 22.86 22.62
C LEU A 310 -12.92 23.84 21.73
N LEU A 311 -13.49 23.37 20.62
CA LEU A 311 -14.19 24.23 19.68
C LEU A 311 -15.52 24.77 20.22
N GLU A 312 -16.22 24.01 21.08
CA GLU A 312 -17.38 24.51 21.83
C GLU A 312 -17.00 25.57 22.86
N GLU A 313 -15.86 25.44 23.55
CA GLU A 313 -15.40 26.42 24.52
C GLU A 313 -15.05 27.78 23.86
N LEU A 314 -14.79 27.78 22.56
CA LEU A 314 -14.59 28.98 21.75
C LEU A 314 -15.87 29.49 21.08
N ASP A 315 -17.03 28.87 21.33
CA ASP A 315 -18.30 29.16 20.65
C ASP A 315 -18.17 29.11 19.10
N MET A 316 -17.39 28.16 18.57
CA MET A 316 -17.10 28.06 17.14
C MET A 316 -17.96 27.05 16.39
N ILE A 317 -18.65 26.14 17.08
CA ILE A 317 -19.38 25.04 16.45
C ILE A 317 -20.80 24.90 16.97
N ASP A 318 -21.73 24.59 16.07
CA ASP A 318 -23.17 24.40 16.36
C ASP A 318 -23.69 23.00 15.97
N ASP A 319 -22.89 22.23 15.22
CA ASP A 319 -23.20 20.87 14.79
C ASP A 319 -21.93 20.00 14.79
N ILE A 320 -22.10 18.71 15.05
CA ILE A 320 -21.01 17.73 15.08
C ILE A 320 -21.40 16.50 14.26
N LEU A 321 -20.56 16.16 13.29
CA LEU A 321 -20.69 14.98 12.46
C LEU A 321 -19.49 14.05 12.67
N PHE A 322 -19.75 12.88 13.24
CA PHE A 322 -18.74 11.83 13.34
C PHE A 322 -18.67 10.98 12.06
N VAL A 323 -17.47 10.84 11.50
CA VAL A 323 -17.23 10.09 10.25
C VAL A 323 -16.00 9.19 10.36
N HIS A 324 -15.92 8.19 9.48
CA HIS A 324 -14.73 7.35 9.33
C HIS A 324 -13.75 7.99 8.31
N PRO A 325 -12.42 7.92 8.51
CA PRO A 325 -11.44 8.49 7.57
C PRO A 325 -11.61 8.03 6.12
N ASN A 326 -12.01 6.77 5.93
CA ASN A 326 -12.22 6.20 4.61
C ASN A 326 -13.39 6.87 3.87
N ASP A 327 -14.45 7.29 4.58
CA ASP A 327 -15.59 7.97 3.94
C ASP A 327 -15.22 9.38 3.45
N MET A 328 -14.27 10.04 4.12
CA MET A 328 -13.67 11.31 3.65
C MET A 328 -12.86 11.09 2.38
N GLN A 329 -12.01 10.06 2.34
CA GLN A 329 -11.15 9.75 1.19
C GLN A 329 -11.95 9.35 -0.05
N GLU A 330 -13.05 8.63 0.13
CA GLU A 330 -13.94 8.22 -0.96
C GLU A 330 -14.93 9.31 -1.38
N GLY A 331 -14.91 10.49 -0.74
CA GLY A 331 -15.81 11.61 -1.07
C GLY A 331 -17.28 11.30 -0.76
N ARG A 332 -17.55 10.47 0.25
CA ARG A 332 -18.92 10.12 0.69
C ARG A 332 -19.50 11.13 1.68
N VAL A 333 -18.68 12.03 2.20
CA VAL A 333 -19.06 13.09 3.13
C VAL A 333 -19.04 14.43 2.37
N ASP A 334 -20.18 15.12 2.38
CA ASP A 334 -20.29 16.44 1.76
C ASP A 334 -19.62 17.50 2.65
N ILE A 335 -18.43 17.95 2.23
CA ILE A 335 -17.63 18.99 2.89
C ILE A 335 -17.78 20.32 2.16
N THR A 336 -17.95 21.39 2.94
CA THR A 336 -18.24 22.76 2.52
C THR A 336 -17.39 23.77 3.30
N ASP A 337 -17.46 25.05 2.93
CA ASP A 337 -16.78 26.13 3.65
C ASP A 337 -17.39 26.46 5.02
N ASN A 338 -18.45 25.76 5.41
CA ASN A 338 -19.03 25.78 6.75
C ASN A 338 -18.45 24.69 7.68
N ASP A 339 -17.46 23.91 7.22
CA ASP A 339 -16.95 22.75 7.97
C ASP A 339 -15.56 22.98 8.55
N ILE A 340 -15.39 22.65 9.84
CA ILE A 340 -14.09 22.46 10.47
C ILE A 340 -13.82 20.95 10.55
N THR A 341 -12.69 20.48 10.05
CA THR A 341 -12.33 19.06 10.12
C THR A 341 -11.20 18.83 11.12
N THR A 342 -11.29 17.80 11.96
CA THR A 342 -10.20 17.44 12.91
C THR A 342 -9.87 15.96 12.82
N ASN A 343 -8.58 15.60 12.84
CA ASN A 343 -8.10 14.21 12.78
C ASN A 343 -8.71 13.41 11.61
N LEU A 344 -8.83 14.04 10.43
CA LEU A 344 -9.41 13.42 9.24
C LEU A 344 -8.59 13.78 8.00
N PRO A 345 -8.62 12.92 6.95
CA PRO A 345 -7.98 13.22 5.69
C PRO A 345 -8.46 14.55 5.12
N TYR A 346 -7.52 15.41 4.71
CA TYR A 346 -7.84 16.75 4.21
C TYR A 346 -8.71 16.71 2.94
N VAL A 347 -9.80 17.47 2.93
CA VAL A 347 -10.68 17.68 1.78
C VAL A 347 -10.69 19.16 1.40
N PRO A 348 -10.33 19.51 0.15
CA PRO A 348 -10.38 20.91 -0.29
C PRO A 348 -11.79 21.49 -0.19
N GLY A 349 -11.92 22.67 0.39
CA GLY A 349 -13.19 23.40 0.52
C GLY A 349 -13.68 23.58 1.94
N CYS A 350 -13.12 22.87 2.94
CA CYS A 350 -13.41 23.11 4.35
C CYS A 350 -12.97 24.52 4.82
N HIS A 351 -13.56 25.01 5.90
CA HIS A 351 -13.13 26.26 6.55
C HIS A 351 -11.71 26.13 7.10
N LEU A 352 -11.51 25.18 8.02
CA LEU A 352 -10.23 24.84 8.65
C LEU A 352 -10.10 23.33 8.78
N ALA A 353 -8.88 22.83 8.67
CA ALA A 353 -8.56 21.43 8.89
C ALA A 353 -7.38 21.30 9.86
N PHE A 354 -7.61 20.66 11.00
CA PHE A 354 -6.58 20.36 12.00
C PHE A 354 -6.18 18.89 11.93
N ASP A 355 -4.89 18.64 11.75
CA ASP A 355 -4.34 17.29 11.65
C ASP A 355 -2.93 17.22 12.27
N HIS A 356 -2.44 16.01 12.47
CA HIS A 356 -1.10 15.73 12.98
C HIS A 356 -0.47 14.50 12.29
N HIS A 357 -1.07 13.99 11.21
CA HIS A 357 -0.55 12.85 10.50
C HIS A 357 0.40 13.26 9.37
N LEU A 358 1.66 12.80 9.44
CA LEU A 358 2.64 12.98 8.36
C LEU A 358 2.19 12.37 7.02
N SER A 359 1.34 11.33 7.06
CA SER A 359 0.79 10.70 5.85
C SER A 359 -0.05 11.67 5.02
N GLU A 360 -0.77 12.59 5.66
CA GLU A 360 -1.61 13.56 4.94
C GLU A 360 -0.78 14.62 4.23
N ILE A 361 0.34 15.04 4.81
CA ILE A 361 1.30 15.92 4.12
C ILE A 361 1.85 15.25 2.86
N ARG A 362 2.16 13.95 2.93
CA ARG A 362 2.68 13.19 1.78
C ARG A 362 1.61 12.91 0.72
N ARG A 363 0.34 12.82 1.12
CA ARG A 363 -0.80 12.58 0.22
C ARG A 363 -1.13 13.81 -0.61
N LEU A 364 -0.87 15.01 -0.10
CA LEU A 364 -1.20 16.25 -0.77
C LEU A 364 -0.02 16.76 -1.61
N ASP A 365 -0.22 16.93 -2.92
CA ASP A 365 0.79 17.47 -3.84
C ASP A 365 1.08 18.97 -3.63
N LYS A 366 0.31 19.65 -2.78
CA LYS A 366 0.48 21.07 -2.45
C LYS A 366 0.10 21.37 -1.01
N LYS A 367 0.69 22.44 -0.46
CA LYS A 367 0.33 23.00 0.84
C LYS A 367 -0.93 23.86 0.72
N TYR A 368 -1.82 23.75 1.69
CA TYR A 368 -3.04 24.55 1.80
C TYR A 368 -2.98 25.38 3.09
N ASP A 369 -3.31 26.66 3.01
CA ASP A 369 -3.18 27.59 4.15
C ASP A 369 -4.17 27.28 5.28
N ASN A 370 -5.33 26.71 4.95
CA ASN A 370 -6.34 26.28 5.91
C ASN A 370 -6.13 24.85 6.44
N HIS A 371 -5.02 24.18 6.07
CA HIS A 371 -4.65 22.87 6.58
C HIS A 371 -3.54 23.04 7.63
N ILE A 372 -3.96 23.08 8.89
CA ILE A 372 -3.10 23.20 10.06
C ILE A 372 -2.66 21.79 10.48
N ASN A 373 -1.53 21.34 9.92
CA ASN A 373 -0.97 20.02 10.21
C ASN A 373 0.35 20.15 10.97
N ILE A 374 0.42 19.57 12.17
CA ILE A 374 1.65 19.51 12.98
C ILE A 374 2.00 18.04 13.26
N PRO A 375 2.86 17.41 12.44
CA PRO A 375 3.20 16.00 12.55
C PRO A 375 3.78 15.56 13.89
N GLU A 376 4.37 16.49 14.63
CA GLU A 376 5.00 16.25 15.94
C GLU A 376 3.98 16.30 17.09
N ALA A 377 2.78 16.81 16.85
CA ALA A 377 1.76 16.89 17.88
C ALA A 377 1.23 15.49 18.25
N PRO A 378 1.05 15.17 19.54
CA PRO A 378 0.57 13.88 20.00
C PRO A 378 -0.91 13.59 19.70
N SER A 379 -1.70 14.61 19.36
CA SER A 379 -3.13 14.52 19.04
C SER A 379 -3.57 15.71 18.18
N ALA A 380 -4.69 15.61 17.45
CA ALA A 380 -5.27 16.77 16.76
C ALA A 380 -5.84 17.78 17.75
N ALA A 381 -6.36 17.33 18.90
CA ALA A 381 -6.79 18.19 20.00
C ALA A 381 -5.65 19.08 20.49
N ARG A 382 -4.41 18.55 20.58
CA ARG A 382 -3.23 19.37 20.90
C ARG A 382 -2.97 20.43 19.85
N VAL A 383 -3.15 20.11 18.56
CA VAL A 383 -3.00 21.09 17.48
C VAL A 383 -4.02 22.22 17.65
N VAL A 384 -5.28 21.91 17.90
CA VAL A 384 -6.34 22.91 18.18
C VAL A 384 -5.98 23.74 19.41
N TYR A 385 -5.59 23.08 20.50
CA TYR A 385 -5.24 23.72 21.77
C TYR A 385 -4.11 24.73 21.61
N GLU A 386 -2.99 24.34 21.01
CA GLU A 386 -1.84 25.22 20.80
C GLU A 386 -2.10 26.30 19.74
N TYR A 387 -2.94 26.01 18.73
CA TYR A 387 -3.30 26.97 17.69
C TYR A 387 -4.07 28.16 18.28
N TYR A 388 -4.95 27.92 19.26
CA TYR A 388 -5.68 28.96 19.99
C TYR A 388 -5.05 29.29 21.35
N ASP A 389 -3.72 29.48 21.38
CA ASP A 389 -2.96 30.02 22.53
C ASP A 389 -2.96 29.16 23.81
N GLY A 390 -3.27 27.87 23.70
CA GLY A 390 -3.16 26.89 24.77
C GLY A 390 -3.88 27.31 26.05
N LEU A 391 -3.15 27.34 27.17
CA LEU A 391 -3.75 27.67 28.47
C LEU A 391 -4.36 29.08 28.51
N GLN A 392 -3.87 30.01 27.67
CA GLN A 392 -4.41 31.36 27.62
C GLN A 392 -5.76 31.40 26.88
N GLY A 393 -5.93 30.61 25.83
CA GLY A 393 -7.20 30.50 25.10
C GLY A 393 -8.22 29.58 25.77
N PHE A 394 -7.76 28.59 26.54
CA PHE A 394 -8.59 27.58 27.19
C PHE A 394 -8.42 27.54 28.71
N PRO A 395 -8.75 28.62 29.44
CA PRO A 395 -8.53 28.68 30.89
C PRO A 395 -9.38 27.68 31.71
N ASN A 396 -10.49 27.19 31.13
CA ASN A 396 -11.42 26.27 31.78
C ASN A 396 -11.17 24.80 31.40
N VAL A 397 -10.34 24.54 30.39
CA VAL A 397 -10.01 23.17 29.97
C VAL A 397 -8.93 22.65 30.89
N SER A 398 -9.21 21.54 31.57
CA SER A 398 -8.25 20.95 32.50
C SER A 398 -6.98 20.48 31.76
N PRO A 399 -5.77 20.79 32.27
CA PRO A 399 -4.54 20.20 31.77
C PRO A 399 -4.56 18.66 31.77
N ASP A 400 -5.27 18.05 32.72
CA ASP A 400 -5.40 16.59 32.82
C ASP A 400 -6.16 16.00 31.63
N LEU A 401 -7.16 16.72 31.08
CA LEU A 401 -7.89 16.30 29.88
C LEU A 401 -6.97 16.31 28.65
N MET A 402 -6.14 17.36 28.55
CA MET A 402 -5.19 17.50 27.46
C MET A 402 -4.05 16.46 27.54
N GLU A 403 -3.57 16.13 28.73
CA GLU A 403 -2.62 15.02 28.91
C GLU A 403 -3.26 13.67 28.55
N ALA A 404 -4.53 13.48 28.92
CA ALA A 404 -5.26 12.25 28.64
C ALA A 404 -5.46 12.01 27.14
N VAL A 405 -5.82 13.04 26.36
CA VAL A 405 -6.02 12.89 24.91
C VAL A 405 -4.71 12.61 24.19
N ASP A 406 -3.64 13.32 24.55
CA ASP A 406 -2.31 13.13 23.99
C ASP A 406 -1.81 11.71 24.22
N LYS A 407 -2.01 11.20 25.44
CA LYS A 407 -1.66 9.82 25.80
C LYS A 407 -2.50 8.79 25.04
N GLY A 408 -3.78 9.10 24.86
CA GLY A 408 -4.76 8.27 24.17
C GLY A 408 -4.41 8.01 22.71
N ASP A 409 -4.22 9.09 21.96
CA ASP A 409 -4.00 8.99 20.51
C ASP A 409 -2.59 8.47 20.18
N SER A 410 -1.57 8.92 20.93
CA SER A 410 -0.19 8.40 20.81
C SER A 410 0.02 7.00 21.42
N ALA A 411 -1.02 6.43 22.04
CA ALA A 411 -1.03 5.12 22.69
C ALA A 411 0.11 4.94 23.73
N GLN A 412 0.38 5.98 24.52
CA GLN A 412 1.45 6.03 25.52
C GLN A 412 1.01 5.50 26.90
N PHE A 413 0.29 4.38 26.94
CA PHE A 413 -0.16 3.78 28.19
C PHE A 413 0.93 2.95 28.88
N SER A 414 0.93 2.97 30.22
CA SER A 414 1.71 2.01 31.00
C SER A 414 1.01 0.65 31.07
N MET A 415 1.75 -0.39 31.43
CA MET A 415 1.20 -1.74 31.56
C MET A 415 0.12 -1.84 32.65
N GLU A 416 0.31 -1.11 33.76
CA GLU A 416 -0.66 -1.05 34.84
C GLU A 416 -1.97 -0.39 34.39
N GLU A 417 -1.88 0.70 33.63
CA GLU A 417 -3.06 1.38 33.11
C GLU A 417 -3.84 0.54 32.10
N VAL A 418 -3.15 -0.35 31.36
CA VAL A 418 -3.81 -1.29 30.45
C VAL A 418 -4.47 -2.45 31.21
N LEU A 419 -3.83 -2.96 32.27
CA LEU A 419 -4.33 -4.09 33.05
C LEU A 419 -5.47 -3.70 34.00
N ASN A 420 -5.34 -2.54 34.64
CA ASN A 420 -6.23 -2.01 35.66
C ASN A 420 -6.56 -0.53 35.38
N PRO A 421 -7.23 -0.23 34.25
CA PRO A 421 -7.55 1.15 33.89
C PRO A 421 -8.46 1.80 34.91
N THR A 422 -8.13 3.04 35.27
CA THR A 422 -8.95 3.94 36.09
C THR A 422 -8.92 5.33 35.47
N GLY A 423 -9.84 6.21 35.86
CA GLY A 423 -9.83 7.60 35.41
C GLY A 423 -9.85 7.74 33.87
N TRP A 424 -8.98 8.60 33.34
CA TRP A 424 -8.93 8.92 31.92
C TRP A 424 -8.55 7.74 31.02
N PRO A 425 -7.56 6.89 31.35
CA PRO A 425 -7.33 5.64 30.62
C PRO A 425 -8.57 4.74 30.51
N LEU A 426 -9.36 4.63 31.58
CA LEU A 426 -10.60 3.86 31.55
C LEU A 426 -11.62 4.48 30.61
N LEU A 427 -11.85 5.79 30.72
CA LEU A 427 -12.75 6.51 29.84
C LEU A 427 -12.34 6.33 28.37
N ASN A 428 -11.05 6.51 28.07
CA ASN A 428 -10.53 6.31 26.71
C ASN A 428 -10.85 4.91 26.18
N PHE A 429 -10.62 3.88 26.98
CA PHE A 429 -10.91 2.51 26.57
C PHE A 429 -12.41 2.24 26.38
N ILE A 430 -13.30 2.77 27.22
CA ILE A 430 -14.75 2.55 27.03
C ILE A 430 -15.29 3.32 25.81
N MET A 431 -14.66 4.45 25.45
CA MET A 431 -15.04 5.20 24.26
C MET A 431 -14.44 4.62 22.97
N ASP A 432 -13.35 3.84 23.05
CA ASP A 432 -12.77 3.18 21.88
C ASP A 432 -13.71 2.10 21.32
N PRO A 433 -14.24 2.24 20.09
CA PRO A 433 -15.12 1.24 19.49
C PRO A 433 -14.48 -0.15 19.37
N ARG A 434 -13.14 -0.23 19.34
CA ARG A 434 -12.38 -1.48 19.26
C ARG A 434 -12.40 -2.28 20.56
N THR A 435 -12.71 -1.63 21.69
CA THR A 435 -12.90 -2.30 23.00
C THR A 435 -14.10 -3.25 22.97
N GLY A 436 -15.06 -3.02 22.07
CA GLY A 436 -16.11 -4.00 21.80
C GLY A 436 -17.38 -3.87 22.60
N LEU A 437 -17.55 -2.79 23.38
CA LEU A 437 -18.77 -2.54 24.15
C LEU A 437 -20.03 -2.57 23.27
N GLY A 438 -19.95 -2.07 22.04
CA GLY A 438 -21.06 -2.06 21.08
C GLY A 438 -21.57 -3.46 20.65
N ARG A 439 -20.85 -4.55 20.98
CA ARG A 439 -21.34 -5.93 20.76
C ARG A 439 -22.46 -6.30 21.73
N PHE A 440 -22.54 -5.60 22.86
CA PHE A 440 -23.51 -5.84 23.91
C PHE A 440 -24.69 -4.87 23.76
N ARG A 441 -25.89 -5.38 24.05
CA ARG A 441 -27.14 -4.59 24.03
C ARG A 441 -27.56 -4.31 25.47
N GLY A 442 -28.35 -3.25 25.66
CA GLY A 442 -28.96 -2.94 26.95
C GLY A 442 -28.50 -1.64 27.59
N PHE A 443 -27.60 -0.90 26.94
CA PHE A 443 -27.29 0.48 27.36
C PHE A 443 -28.51 1.38 27.19
N ARG A 444 -28.66 2.34 28.11
CA ARG A 444 -29.80 3.28 28.13
C ARG A 444 -29.79 4.18 26.90
N ILE A 445 -28.63 4.69 26.53
CA ILE A 445 -28.42 5.56 25.38
C ILE A 445 -27.44 4.96 24.37
N PRO A 446 -27.59 5.24 23.06
CA PRO A 446 -26.59 4.89 22.04
C PRO A 446 -25.25 5.60 22.27
N ASN A 447 -24.16 5.05 21.72
CA ASN A 447 -22.83 5.67 21.83
C ASN A 447 -22.75 7.10 21.26
N TYR A 448 -23.53 7.41 20.23
CA TYR A 448 -23.56 8.78 19.69
C TYR A 448 -24.06 9.79 20.72
N GLU A 449 -25.16 9.48 21.40
CA GLU A 449 -25.71 10.33 22.47
C GLU A 449 -24.75 10.40 23.66
N LEU A 450 -24.08 9.30 24.02
CA LEU A 450 -23.05 9.30 25.05
C LEU A 450 -21.87 10.21 24.71
N MET A 451 -21.42 10.23 23.45
CA MET A 451 -20.34 11.12 23.01
C MET A 451 -20.75 12.58 23.12
N MET A 452 -21.99 12.92 22.73
CA MET A 452 -22.53 14.28 22.88
C MET A 452 -22.61 14.70 24.34
N GLU A 453 -23.12 13.82 25.22
CA GLU A 453 -23.13 14.08 26.67
C GLU A 453 -21.72 14.25 27.24
N LEU A 454 -20.74 13.44 26.78
CA LEU A 454 -19.38 13.52 27.27
C LEU A 454 -18.70 14.85 26.92
N ILE A 455 -18.98 15.44 25.76
CA ILE A 455 -18.44 16.75 25.37
C ILE A 455 -18.85 17.81 26.40
N GLU A 456 -20.13 17.88 26.72
CA GLU A 456 -20.67 18.79 27.75
C GLU A 456 -20.10 18.50 29.14
N LEU A 457 -20.03 17.22 29.53
CA LEU A 457 -19.53 16.83 30.85
C LEU A 457 -18.03 17.18 31.03
N CYS A 458 -17.20 17.00 30.00
CA CYS A 458 -15.77 17.33 30.03
C CYS A 458 -15.48 18.82 30.27
N ARG A 459 -16.45 19.71 30.02
CA ARG A 459 -16.33 21.15 30.27
C ARG A 459 -16.57 21.54 31.73
N HIS A 460 -17.22 20.67 32.50
CA HIS A 460 -17.81 21.06 33.79
C HIS A 460 -17.53 20.08 34.94
N LYS A 461 -17.07 18.86 34.64
CA LYS A 461 -16.87 17.80 35.63
C LYS A 461 -15.47 17.23 35.57
N ASP A 462 -15.00 16.76 36.72
CA ASP A 462 -13.79 15.95 36.75
C ASP A 462 -14.05 14.51 36.30
N ILE A 463 -12.98 13.76 36.07
CA ILE A 463 -13.07 12.39 35.57
C ILE A 463 -13.79 11.42 36.51
N GLN A 464 -13.71 11.62 37.83
CA GLN A 464 -14.41 10.75 38.77
C GLN A 464 -15.91 11.00 38.72
N GLU A 465 -16.31 12.26 38.61
CA GLU A 465 -17.70 12.65 38.42
C GLU A 465 -18.28 12.12 37.11
N ILE A 466 -17.51 12.19 36.01
CA ILE A 466 -17.92 11.66 34.70
C ILE A 466 -18.15 10.14 34.77
N LEU A 467 -17.23 9.39 35.39
CA LEU A 467 -17.35 7.92 35.47
C LEU A 467 -18.52 7.45 36.36
N GLU A 468 -19.02 8.31 37.25
CA GLU A 468 -20.19 8.03 38.10
C GLU A 468 -21.53 8.43 37.45
N GLU A 469 -21.51 9.13 36.32
CA GLU A 469 -22.74 9.42 35.56
C GLU A 469 -23.39 8.11 35.08
N PRO A 470 -24.74 7.98 35.14
CA PRO A 470 -25.42 6.70 34.95
C PRO A 470 -25.00 5.92 33.68
N ASP A 471 -24.88 6.61 32.54
CA ASP A 471 -24.58 5.98 31.24
C ASP A 471 -23.11 5.58 31.07
N PHE A 472 -22.21 6.27 31.77
CA PHE A 472 -20.80 5.90 31.83
C PHE A 472 -20.60 4.76 32.83
N LYS A 473 -21.26 4.86 33.97
CA LYS A 473 -21.20 3.85 35.03
C LYS A 473 -21.67 2.48 34.56
N GLU A 474 -22.79 2.39 33.84
CA GLU A 474 -23.26 1.10 33.29
C GLU A 474 -22.24 0.46 32.32
N ARG A 475 -21.48 1.28 31.58
CA ARG A 475 -20.42 0.82 30.67
C ARG A 475 -19.15 0.42 31.41
N VAL A 476 -18.78 1.17 32.44
CA VAL A 476 -17.67 0.85 33.34
C VAL A 476 -17.93 -0.48 34.05
N GLU A 477 -19.13 -0.66 34.60
CA GLU A 477 -19.54 -1.90 35.27
C GLU A 477 -19.41 -3.09 34.31
N LEU A 478 -19.97 -3.00 33.10
CA LEU A 478 -19.85 -4.08 32.11
C LEU A 478 -18.39 -4.34 31.69
N TYR A 479 -17.60 -3.29 31.48
CA TYR A 479 -16.18 -3.40 31.13
C TYR A 479 -15.41 -4.15 32.21
N LEU A 480 -15.63 -3.80 33.48
CA LEU A 480 -14.95 -4.42 34.63
C LEU A 480 -15.42 -5.86 34.86
N GLU A 481 -16.72 -6.15 34.72
CA GLU A 481 -17.27 -7.51 34.81
C GLU A 481 -16.67 -8.46 33.77
N GLN A 482 -16.37 -7.95 32.57
CA GLN A 482 -15.79 -8.74 31.48
C GLN A 482 -14.26 -8.80 31.48
N ALA A 483 -13.58 -8.03 32.33
CA ALA A 483 -12.12 -7.93 32.33
C ALA A 483 -11.43 -9.29 32.57
N GLU A 484 -11.84 -10.05 33.59
CA GLU A 484 -11.26 -11.38 33.87
C GLU A 484 -11.64 -12.42 32.80
N PRO A 485 -12.91 -12.54 32.35
CA PRO A 485 -13.27 -13.37 31.21
C PRO A 485 -12.46 -13.07 29.94
N PHE A 486 -12.18 -11.79 29.66
CA PHE A 486 -11.38 -11.41 28.50
C PHE A 486 -9.90 -11.78 28.66
N LYS A 487 -9.32 -11.62 29.85
CA LYS A 487 -7.95 -12.09 30.15
C LYS A 487 -7.82 -13.60 29.97
N ASP A 488 -8.77 -14.37 30.51
CA ASP A 488 -8.83 -15.83 30.33
C ASP A 488 -8.94 -16.21 28.85
N GLN A 489 -9.83 -15.56 28.10
CA GLN A 489 -9.99 -15.78 26.67
C GLN A 489 -8.70 -15.50 25.90
N ILE A 490 -8.02 -14.38 26.16
CA ILE A 490 -6.72 -14.08 25.53
C ILE A 490 -5.73 -15.21 25.82
N GLN A 491 -5.61 -15.67 27.07
CA GLN A 491 -4.64 -16.70 27.43
C GLN A 491 -4.95 -18.05 26.79
N ARG A 492 -6.22 -18.46 26.77
CA ARG A 492 -6.66 -19.76 26.24
C ARG A 492 -6.60 -19.83 24.71
N CYS A 493 -6.94 -18.73 24.05
CA CYS A 493 -7.08 -18.67 22.59
C CYS A 493 -5.85 -18.11 21.87
N SER A 494 -4.79 -17.79 22.60
CA SER A 494 -3.55 -17.27 21.99
C SER A 494 -2.46 -18.32 21.87
N THR A 495 -1.71 -18.24 20.77
CA THR A 495 -0.50 -19.04 20.53
C THR A 495 0.66 -18.11 20.18
N VAL A 496 1.86 -18.41 20.70
CA VAL A 496 3.06 -17.59 20.49
C VAL A 496 3.94 -18.22 19.41
N HIS A 497 4.33 -17.40 18.43
CA HIS A 497 5.20 -17.77 17.31
C HIS A 497 6.37 -16.77 17.26
N GLY A 498 7.45 -17.07 17.98
CA GLY A 498 8.59 -16.14 18.11
C GLY A 498 8.21 -14.89 18.90
N LYS A 499 8.24 -13.72 18.24
CA LYS A 499 7.84 -12.42 18.81
C LYS A 499 6.37 -12.05 18.53
N ILE A 500 5.62 -12.98 17.95
CA ILE A 500 4.23 -12.80 17.52
C ILE A 500 3.30 -13.52 18.48
N VAL A 501 2.21 -12.87 18.89
CA VAL A 501 1.08 -13.53 19.56
C VAL A 501 -0.11 -13.59 18.62
N VAL A 502 -0.60 -14.79 18.33
CA VAL A 502 -1.76 -15.03 17.46
C VAL A 502 -2.94 -15.37 18.33
N PHE A 503 -3.94 -14.49 18.35
CA PHE A 503 -5.17 -14.60 19.13
C PHE A 503 -6.33 -15.05 18.24
N ASN A 504 -6.71 -16.33 18.34
CA ASN A 504 -7.70 -16.97 17.47
C ASN A 504 -9.08 -17.04 18.14
N LEU A 505 -10.03 -16.28 17.61
CA LEU A 505 -11.40 -16.17 18.12
C LEU A 505 -12.43 -16.92 17.26
N LEU A 506 -12.01 -17.72 16.27
CA LEU A 506 -12.95 -18.37 15.34
C LEU A 506 -13.87 -19.41 16.00
N GLU A 507 -13.43 -20.01 17.10
CA GLU A 507 -14.20 -21.00 17.87
C GLU A 507 -14.93 -20.40 19.08
N GLU A 508 -14.80 -19.10 19.31
CA GLU A 508 -15.43 -18.43 20.46
C GLU A 508 -16.83 -17.92 20.10
N ASP A 509 -17.84 -18.34 20.87
CA ASP A 509 -19.22 -17.86 20.71
C ASP A 509 -19.39 -16.41 21.20
N ILE A 510 -18.66 -16.04 22.25
CA ILE A 510 -18.69 -14.71 22.87
C ILE A 510 -17.28 -14.13 22.81
N ILE A 511 -17.15 -12.94 22.23
CA ILE A 511 -15.93 -12.13 22.30
C ILE A 511 -16.13 -11.10 23.40
N TYR A 512 -15.43 -11.26 24.52
CA TYR A 512 -15.57 -10.38 25.67
C TYR A 512 -15.01 -8.98 25.40
N VAL A 513 -15.49 -8.00 26.17
CA VAL A 513 -15.04 -6.62 26.13
C VAL A 513 -13.65 -6.51 26.76
N GLY A 514 -12.77 -5.76 26.11
CA GLY A 514 -11.53 -5.34 26.71
C GLY A 514 -10.69 -4.48 25.79
N ASN A 515 -9.80 -3.68 26.38
CA ASN A 515 -8.98 -2.76 25.60
C ASN A 515 -8.01 -3.53 24.68
N ARG A 516 -7.73 -2.94 23.51
CA ARG A 516 -6.90 -3.54 22.46
C ARG A 516 -5.44 -3.78 22.86
N PHE A 517 -4.97 -3.19 23.95
CA PHE A 517 -3.59 -3.32 24.42
C PHE A 517 -3.38 -4.46 25.42
N MET A 518 -4.47 -5.02 25.97
CA MET A 518 -4.44 -6.10 26.96
C MET A 518 -3.58 -7.28 26.52
N ILE A 519 -3.63 -7.65 25.24
CA ILE A 519 -2.84 -8.75 24.68
C ILE A 519 -1.34 -8.54 24.87
N TYR A 520 -0.83 -7.31 24.73
CA TYR A 520 0.59 -7.00 24.91
C TYR A 520 0.99 -6.94 26.38
N ALA A 521 0.05 -6.63 27.28
CA ALA A 521 0.30 -6.68 28.71
C ALA A 521 0.40 -8.13 29.22
N LEU A 522 -0.41 -9.04 28.65
CA LEU A 522 -0.38 -10.47 28.96
C LEU A 522 0.77 -11.22 28.26
N PHE A 523 1.20 -10.73 27.09
CA PHE A 523 2.34 -11.27 26.32
C PHE A 523 3.45 -10.23 26.12
N PRO A 524 4.11 -9.74 27.19
CA PRO A 524 5.06 -8.62 27.12
C PRO A 524 6.35 -8.93 26.35
N HIS A 525 6.60 -10.20 26.05
CA HIS A 525 7.73 -10.64 25.23
C HIS A 525 7.44 -10.54 23.73
N CYS A 526 6.18 -10.39 23.32
CA CYS A 526 5.75 -10.21 21.94
C CYS A 526 5.69 -8.73 21.57
N ASN A 527 6.14 -8.40 20.35
CA ASN A 527 6.17 -7.02 19.85
C ASN A 527 5.09 -6.74 18.79
N ILE A 528 4.31 -7.76 18.42
CA ILE A 528 3.24 -7.68 17.42
C ILE A 528 2.21 -8.79 17.67
N SER A 529 0.94 -8.53 17.39
CA SER A 529 -0.15 -9.50 17.48
C SER A 529 -0.89 -9.68 16.16
N ILE A 530 -1.51 -10.84 16.00
CA ILE A 530 -2.46 -11.16 14.93
C ILE A 530 -3.76 -11.61 15.60
N HIS A 531 -4.85 -10.90 15.41
CA HIS A 531 -6.18 -11.30 15.83
C HIS A 531 -6.89 -11.95 14.64
N GLU A 532 -7.33 -13.19 14.80
CA GLU A 532 -8.06 -13.97 13.81
C GLU A 532 -9.51 -14.08 14.26
N MET A 533 -10.45 -13.49 13.51
CA MET A 533 -11.87 -13.45 13.88
C MET A 533 -12.79 -13.55 12.66
N TRP A 534 -14.04 -13.95 12.90
CA TRP A 534 -15.04 -13.96 11.84
C TRP A 534 -15.40 -12.53 11.41
N GLY A 535 -15.46 -12.32 10.10
CA GLY A 535 -16.10 -11.12 9.55
C GLY A 535 -17.62 -11.23 9.57
N ARG A 536 -18.28 -10.30 8.86
CA ARG A 536 -19.74 -10.19 8.86
C ARG A 536 -20.39 -11.52 8.46
N ASP A 537 -21.36 -11.96 9.26
CA ASP A 537 -22.14 -13.19 9.05
C ASP A 537 -21.29 -14.45 8.83
N LYS A 538 -20.06 -14.47 9.37
CA LYS A 538 -19.07 -15.55 9.18
C LYS A 538 -18.74 -15.85 7.71
N GLN A 539 -18.86 -14.86 6.82
CA GLN A 539 -18.61 -15.03 5.38
C GLN A 539 -17.11 -15.05 5.03
N ASN A 540 -16.27 -14.41 5.84
CA ASN A 540 -14.82 -14.37 5.67
C ASN A 540 -14.11 -14.37 7.03
N VAL A 541 -12.80 -14.59 7.01
CA VAL A 541 -11.94 -14.46 8.17
C VAL A 541 -11.20 -13.13 8.07
N VAL A 542 -11.18 -12.38 9.17
CA VAL A 542 -10.47 -11.12 9.32
C VAL A 542 -9.20 -11.37 10.10
N PHE A 543 -8.08 -10.93 9.55
CA PHE A 543 -6.81 -10.83 10.27
C PHE A 543 -6.57 -9.37 10.60
N ALA A 544 -6.54 -9.04 11.89
CA ALA A 544 -6.16 -7.71 12.38
C ALA A 544 -4.80 -7.78 13.05
N VAL A 545 -3.82 -7.08 12.49
CA VAL A 545 -2.43 -7.08 12.96
C VAL A 545 -2.12 -5.75 13.62
N GLY A 546 -1.44 -5.79 14.77
CA GLY A 546 -1.07 -4.58 15.51
C GLY A 546 0.27 -4.74 16.21
N LYS A 547 1.05 -3.65 16.29
CA LYS A 547 2.30 -3.61 17.06
C LYS A 547 2.03 -3.35 18.54
N SER A 548 2.90 -3.90 19.38
CA SER A 548 2.92 -3.64 20.81
C SER A 548 3.27 -2.18 21.10
N ILE A 549 2.58 -1.61 22.08
CA ILE A 549 2.91 -0.28 22.62
C ILE A 549 4.03 -0.33 23.65
N PHE A 550 4.34 -1.52 24.18
CA PHE A 550 5.39 -1.73 25.19
C PHE A 550 6.72 -2.15 24.56
N ASP A 551 6.71 -3.15 23.68
CA ASP A 551 7.86 -3.57 22.88
C ASP A 551 7.71 -3.03 21.45
N LYS A 552 8.20 -1.81 21.22
CA LYS A 552 8.12 -1.12 19.90
C LYS A 552 9.21 -1.59 18.91
N SER A 553 9.84 -2.75 19.14
CA SER A 553 10.94 -3.25 18.29
C SER A 553 10.49 -3.81 16.93
N SER A 554 9.19 -4.10 16.75
CA SER A 554 8.68 -4.66 15.49
C SER A 554 8.96 -3.75 14.29
N ARG A 555 9.64 -4.30 13.27
CA ARG A 555 10.04 -3.58 12.06
C ARG A 555 9.06 -3.71 10.90
N THR A 556 8.15 -4.68 10.94
CA THR A 556 7.14 -4.91 9.89
C THR A 556 6.31 -3.65 9.61
N ASN A 557 6.17 -3.24 8.35
CA ASN A 557 5.17 -2.25 7.98
C ASN A 557 3.81 -2.96 7.85
N VAL A 558 2.96 -2.83 8.88
CA VAL A 558 1.72 -3.62 8.95
C VAL A 558 0.76 -3.26 7.83
N GLY A 559 0.55 -1.97 7.54
CA GLY A 559 -0.33 -1.51 6.47
C GLY A 559 0.07 -2.05 5.10
N GLU A 560 1.35 -1.97 4.76
CA GLU A 560 1.89 -2.54 3.52
C GLU A 560 1.74 -4.06 3.47
N LEU A 561 1.98 -4.75 4.58
CA LEU A 561 1.78 -6.21 4.66
C LEU A 561 0.31 -6.58 4.42
N MET A 562 -0.63 -5.86 5.04
CA MET A 562 -2.06 -6.13 4.88
C MET A 562 -2.57 -5.80 3.48
N LEU A 563 -2.02 -4.77 2.83
CA LEU A 563 -2.36 -4.41 1.43
C LEU A 563 -2.10 -5.57 0.46
N GLN A 564 -1.08 -6.39 0.70
CA GLN A 564 -0.77 -7.57 -0.14
C GLN A 564 -1.88 -8.63 -0.12
N TYR A 565 -2.76 -8.60 0.88
CA TYR A 565 -3.89 -9.51 1.04
C TYR A 565 -5.24 -8.78 0.85
N GLY A 566 -5.26 -7.71 0.05
CA GLY A 566 -6.48 -6.93 -0.22
C GLY A 566 -6.99 -6.14 0.98
N GLY A 567 -6.16 -5.99 2.01
CA GLY A 567 -6.44 -5.22 3.21
C GLY A 567 -5.90 -3.80 3.15
N GLY A 568 -5.60 -3.25 4.32
CA GLY A 568 -5.02 -1.92 4.44
C GLY A 568 -4.68 -1.56 5.88
N GLY A 569 -4.08 -0.39 6.06
CA GLY A 569 -3.70 0.12 7.36
C GLY A 569 -2.54 1.11 7.28
N HIS A 570 -1.87 1.32 8.40
CA HIS A 570 -0.67 2.13 8.52
C HIS A 570 0.49 1.29 9.08
N SER A 571 1.66 1.88 9.27
CA SER A 571 2.89 1.16 9.61
C SER A 571 2.83 0.31 10.89
N ALA A 572 1.89 0.60 11.81
CA ALA A 572 1.79 -0.06 13.11
C ALA A 572 0.54 -0.93 13.29
N ALA A 573 -0.47 -0.79 12.42
CA ALA A 573 -1.69 -1.60 12.48
C ALA A 573 -2.36 -1.68 11.12
N GLY A 574 -3.07 -2.78 10.89
CA GLY A 574 -3.84 -2.98 9.66
C GLY A 574 -4.68 -4.23 9.72
N THR A 575 -5.52 -4.39 8.71
CA THR A 575 -6.45 -5.53 8.60
C THR A 575 -6.50 -6.05 7.18
N CYS A 576 -6.60 -7.36 7.00
CA CYS A 576 -6.97 -7.96 5.72
C CYS A 576 -8.10 -9.00 5.90
N HIS A 577 -8.75 -9.33 4.79
CA HIS A 577 -9.83 -10.30 4.73
C HIS A 577 -9.38 -11.50 3.89
N SER A 578 -9.73 -12.69 4.34
CA SER A 578 -9.48 -13.94 3.62
C SER A 578 -10.77 -14.73 3.51
N GLU A 579 -10.98 -15.42 2.39
CA GLU A 579 -11.95 -16.50 2.33
C GLU A 579 -11.62 -17.55 3.40
N SER A 580 -12.64 -18.16 4.00
CA SER A 580 -12.46 -19.09 5.12
C SER A 580 -11.60 -20.30 4.75
N ILE A 581 -11.63 -20.74 3.49
CA ILE A 581 -10.82 -21.86 3.01
C ILE A 581 -9.33 -21.52 2.91
N LEU A 582 -8.98 -20.24 2.78
CA LEU A 582 -7.61 -19.74 2.66
C LEU A 582 -7.05 -19.22 4.00
N ALA A 583 -7.86 -19.15 5.06
CA ALA A 583 -7.50 -18.50 6.31
C ALA A 583 -6.21 -19.06 6.93
N GLU A 584 -6.06 -20.38 7.00
CA GLU A 584 -4.85 -21.00 7.56
C GLU A 584 -3.59 -20.67 6.74
N THR A 585 -3.73 -20.62 5.41
CA THR A 585 -2.65 -20.23 4.49
C THR A 585 -2.25 -18.78 4.68
N VAL A 586 -3.21 -17.86 4.75
CA VAL A 586 -2.95 -16.44 4.98
C VAL A 586 -2.31 -16.22 6.35
N LYS A 587 -2.84 -16.85 7.40
CA LYS A 587 -2.25 -16.79 8.75
C LYS A 587 -0.80 -17.23 8.77
N THR A 588 -0.50 -18.38 8.15
CA THR A 588 0.86 -18.92 8.09
C THR A 588 1.80 -17.97 7.35
N ALA A 589 1.35 -17.39 6.25
CA ALA A 589 2.13 -16.43 5.48
C ALA A 589 2.40 -15.13 6.26
N LEU A 590 1.40 -14.62 7.00
CA LEU A 590 1.58 -13.46 7.88
C LEU A 590 2.59 -13.73 8.99
N ILE A 591 2.47 -14.86 9.69
CA ILE A 591 3.41 -15.27 10.75
C ILE A 591 4.83 -15.37 10.20
N HIS A 592 4.99 -16.00 9.03
CA HIS A 592 6.30 -16.16 8.41
C HIS A 592 6.93 -14.81 8.08
N LYS A 593 6.19 -13.94 7.38
CA LYS A 593 6.70 -12.64 6.94
C LYS A 593 7.09 -11.73 8.11
N ILE A 594 6.27 -11.70 9.16
CA ILE A 594 6.56 -10.90 10.36
C ILE A 594 7.83 -11.40 11.09
N ASN A 595 8.05 -12.72 11.13
CA ASN A 595 9.26 -13.28 11.71
C ASN A 595 10.50 -12.99 10.86
N GLU A 596 10.42 -13.06 9.53
CA GLU A 596 11.54 -12.69 8.64
C GLU A 596 11.97 -11.24 8.84
N ASP A 597 11.01 -10.31 8.92
CA ASP A 597 11.29 -8.89 9.19
C ASP A 597 12.00 -8.67 10.54
N SER A 598 11.87 -9.62 11.47
CA SER A 598 12.52 -9.61 12.77
C SER A 598 13.95 -10.21 12.74
N GLU A 599 14.23 -11.13 11.82
CA GLU A 599 15.52 -11.86 11.72
C GLU A 599 16.56 -11.18 10.82
N LEU A 600 16.14 -10.39 9.83
CA LEU A 600 17.00 -9.73 8.83
C LEU A 600 18.08 -8.77 9.39
N PHE A 601 18.17 -8.57 10.71
CA PHE A 601 19.09 -7.63 11.34
C PHE A 601 19.74 -8.09 12.66
N LEU A 602 19.82 -9.38 12.96
CA LEU A 602 20.75 -9.84 14.00
C LEU A 602 22.19 -9.52 13.55
N PRO A 603 22.97 -8.73 14.30
CA PRO A 603 24.36 -8.47 13.92
C PRO A 603 25.14 -9.78 14.01
N GLY A 604 25.59 -10.25 12.85
CA GLY A 604 26.58 -11.34 12.73
C GLY A 604 27.96 -10.94 13.20
#